data_AF-A0A962UWB5-F1
#
_entry.id   AF-A0A962UWB5-F1
#
_cell.length_a   1.000
_cell.length_b   1.000
_cell.length_c   1.000
_cell.angle_alpha   90.00
_cell.angle_beta   90.00
_cell.angle_gamma   90.00
#
_symmetry.space_group_name_H-M   'P 1'
#
loop_
_entity.id
_entity.type
_entity.pdbx_description
1 polymer ?
#
loop_
_entity_poly.entity_id
_entity_poly.type
_entity_poly.pdbx_seq_one_letter_code
_entity_poly.pdbx_strand_id
1 'polypeptide(L)'
;NYVAGWDDPRMPTIAGMRRRGFTPASIRDFCERIGVTKQDNRIELSLLENSVREDLDRTAPRAMAVLHPLKVVIENYPADKTETFSAAMHPKNEQMGQRTIPFSREIYIEQDDFMENPPRKYFRLSPGGSVKLRYGPILDCTDVIKNDAGDVIELRCQADFSGERKVKGIIHWVSA
;
A
#
# COMPACT_ATOMS: atom_id res chain seq x y z
N ASN A 1 15.82 -24.73 -13.11
CA ASN A 1 16.12 -23.35 -13.56
C ASN A 1 15.90 -22.38 -12.42
N TYR A 2 16.92 -21.59 -12.07
CA TYR A 2 16.91 -20.65 -10.93
C TYR A 2 16.31 -19.27 -11.29
N VAL A 3 16.50 -18.83 -12.54
CA VAL A 3 15.95 -17.58 -13.10
C VAL A 3 15.28 -17.83 -14.45
N ALA A 4 14.41 -16.91 -14.86
CA ALA A 4 13.66 -17.01 -16.11
C ALA A 4 14.47 -16.59 -17.36
N GLY A 5 15.56 -15.84 -17.17
CA GLY A 5 16.39 -15.34 -18.26
C GLY A 5 17.32 -14.20 -17.81
N TRP A 6 18.01 -13.58 -18.77
CA TRP A 6 18.94 -12.47 -18.50
C TRP A 6 18.25 -11.17 -18.08
N ASP A 7 16.97 -11.01 -18.39
CA ASP A 7 16.14 -9.86 -18.04
C ASP A 7 15.26 -10.12 -16.81
N ASP A 8 15.42 -11.27 -16.13
CA ASP A 8 14.69 -11.57 -14.91
C ASP A 8 14.92 -10.46 -13.86
N PRO A 9 13.88 -9.93 -13.19
CA PRO A 9 14.02 -8.85 -12.20
C PRO A 9 15.03 -9.13 -11.08
N ARG A 10 15.33 -10.41 -10.81
CA ARG A 10 16.31 -10.81 -9.80
C ARG A 10 17.76 -10.71 -10.28
N MET A 11 18.00 -10.55 -11.58
CA MET A 11 19.33 -10.48 -12.16
C MET A 11 19.95 -9.08 -11.99
N PRO A 12 21.27 -8.99 -11.73
CA PRO A 12 21.99 -7.72 -11.59
C PRO A 12 22.35 -7.08 -12.94
N THR A 13 21.66 -7.48 -14.02
CA THR A 13 21.87 -6.94 -15.36
C THR A 13 21.09 -5.64 -15.53
N ILE A 14 21.51 -4.78 -16.46
CA ILE A 14 20.75 -3.57 -16.81
C ILE A 14 19.34 -3.93 -17.28
N ALA A 15 19.19 -5.03 -18.04
CA ALA A 15 17.88 -5.52 -18.48
C ALA A 15 16.99 -5.96 -17.30
N GLY A 16 17.54 -6.73 -16.37
CA GLY A 16 16.84 -7.18 -15.16
C GLY A 16 16.44 -6.03 -14.25
N MET A 17 17.36 -5.10 -13.99
CA MET A 17 17.08 -3.90 -13.20
C MET A 17 15.99 -3.02 -13.84
N ARG A 18 16.06 -2.81 -15.16
CA ARG A 18 15.00 -2.08 -15.89
C ARG A 18 13.65 -2.78 -15.76
N ARG A 19 13.60 -4.11 -15.91
CA ARG A 19 12.35 -4.89 -15.75
C ARG A 19 11.83 -4.88 -14.32
N ARG A 20 12.72 -4.84 -13.31
CA ARG A 20 12.38 -4.70 -11.89
C ARG A 20 11.79 -3.32 -11.54
N GLY A 21 12.03 -2.31 -12.38
CA GLY A 21 11.51 -0.96 -12.19
C GLY A 21 12.57 0.08 -11.79
N PHE A 22 13.86 -0.23 -11.90
CA PHE A 22 14.90 0.79 -11.75
C PHE A 22 14.80 1.83 -12.86
N THR A 23 14.88 3.10 -12.48
CA THR A 23 14.90 4.20 -13.44
C THR A 23 16.34 4.45 -13.90
N PRO A 24 16.55 4.96 -15.13
CA PRO A 24 17.87 5.39 -15.57
C PRO A 24 18.49 6.46 -14.66
N ALA A 25 17.66 7.32 -14.06
CA ALA A 25 18.11 8.35 -13.13
C ALA A 25 18.68 7.75 -11.84
N SER A 26 18.00 6.76 -11.25
CA SER A 26 18.48 6.09 -10.04
C SER A 26 19.81 5.37 -10.22
N ILE A 27 20.03 4.73 -11.39
CA ILE A 27 21.29 4.04 -11.67
C ILE A 27 22.44 5.05 -11.83
N ARG A 28 22.19 6.20 -12.48
CA ARG A 28 23.20 7.26 -12.61
C ARG A 28 23.54 7.88 -11.26
N ASP A 29 22.53 8.21 -10.44
CA ASP A 29 22.73 8.71 -9.07
C ASP A 29 23.55 7.71 -8.23
N PHE A 30 23.26 6.40 -8.33
CA PHE A 30 24.06 5.37 -7.69
C PHE A 30 25.54 5.42 -8.13
N CYS A 31 25.79 5.47 -9.45
CA CYS A 31 27.15 5.58 -10.00
C CYS A 31 27.88 6.85 -9.55
N GLU A 32 27.16 7.97 -9.41
CA GLU A 32 27.72 9.22 -8.89
C GLU A 32 28.10 9.10 -7.41
N ARG A 33 27.26 8.46 -6.59
CA ARG A 33 27.50 8.28 -5.15
C ARG A 33 28.69 7.38 -4.83
N ILE A 34 28.89 6.31 -5.58
CA ILE A 34 30.02 5.38 -5.33
C ILE A 34 31.36 5.99 -5.75
N GLY A 35 31.33 6.98 -6.64
CA GLY A 35 32.50 7.65 -7.16
C GLY A 35 33.40 6.73 -8.01
N VAL A 36 34.54 7.28 -8.42
CA VAL A 36 35.56 6.54 -9.19
C VAL A 36 36.87 6.60 -8.43
N THR A 37 37.38 5.45 -8.02
CA THR A 37 38.67 5.32 -7.33
C THR A 37 39.50 4.21 -7.97
N LYS A 38 40.81 4.19 -7.67
CA LYS A 38 41.72 3.11 -8.10
C LYS A 38 41.78 1.95 -7.09
N GLN A 39 40.96 1.99 -6.04
CA GLN A 39 40.96 1.00 -4.98
C GLN A 39 39.82 0.01 -5.20
N ASP A 40 40.07 -1.26 -4.88
CA ASP A 40 39.01 -2.25 -4.86
C ASP A 40 37.95 -1.87 -3.83
N ASN A 41 36.69 -1.92 -4.24
CA ASN A 41 35.57 -1.56 -3.39
C ASN A 41 34.43 -2.56 -3.55
N ARG A 42 33.71 -2.82 -2.44
CA ARG A 42 32.47 -3.57 -2.42
C ARG A 42 31.38 -2.66 -1.92
N ILE A 43 30.39 -2.44 -2.77
CA ILE A 43 29.25 -1.57 -2.46
C ILE A 43 28.10 -2.42 -1.97
N GLU A 44 27.56 -2.04 -0.81
CA GLU A 44 26.35 -2.66 -0.28
C GLU A 44 25.15 -2.40 -1.19
N LEU A 45 24.35 -3.43 -1.42
CA LEU A 45 23.15 -3.35 -2.28
C LEU A 45 22.16 -2.29 -1.78
N SER A 46 22.14 -2.03 -0.47
CA SER A 46 21.30 -1.01 0.15
C SER A 46 21.51 0.38 -0.43
N LEU A 47 22.72 0.72 -0.90
CA LEU A 47 22.98 2.02 -1.54
C LEU A 47 22.25 2.12 -2.89
N LEU A 48 22.29 1.06 -3.70
CA LEU A 48 21.56 0.98 -4.96
C LEU A 48 20.04 1.03 -4.74
N GLU A 49 19.54 0.31 -3.74
CA GLU A 49 18.12 0.33 -3.36
C GLU A 49 17.66 1.70 -2.85
N ASN A 50 18.54 2.43 -2.15
CA ASN A 50 18.26 3.80 -1.72
C ASN A 50 18.15 4.76 -2.89
N SER A 51 19.05 4.69 -3.88
CA SER A 51 19.00 5.55 -5.07
C SER A 51 17.68 5.38 -5.84
N VAL A 52 17.18 4.16 -6.02
CA VAL A 52 15.87 3.94 -6.68
C VAL A 52 14.69 4.36 -5.80
N ARG A 53 14.77 4.15 -4.47
CA ARG A 53 13.73 4.57 -3.54
C ARG A 53 13.57 6.09 -3.53
N GLU A 54 14.67 6.84 -3.49
CA GLU A 54 14.64 8.30 -3.50
C GLU A 54 14.09 8.87 -4.81
N ASP A 55 14.49 8.29 -5.95
CA ASP A 55 13.97 8.72 -7.24
C ASP A 55 12.47 8.46 -7.38
N LEU A 56 12.00 7.26 -7.00
CA LEU A 56 10.58 6.91 -7.05
C LEU A 56 9.76 7.66 -6.00
N ASP A 57 10.30 7.96 -4.81
CA ASP A 57 9.59 8.78 -3.82
C ASP A 57 9.29 10.18 -4.37
N ARG A 58 10.14 10.73 -5.25
CA ARG A 58 9.91 12.04 -5.86
C ARG A 58 9.02 12.00 -7.11
N THR A 59 9.13 10.93 -7.89
CA THR A 59 8.61 10.91 -9.28
C THR A 59 7.40 10.00 -9.48
N ALA A 60 7.21 8.97 -8.66
CA ALA A 60 6.15 8.00 -8.87
C ALA A 60 4.80 8.48 -8.30
N PRO A 61 3.70 8.43 -9.06
CA PRO A 61 2.38 8.65 -8.50
C PRO A 61 2.07 7.58 -7.45
N ARG A 62 1.37 7.96 -6.38
CA ARG A 62 0.91 7.00 -5.37
C ARG A 62 -0.28 6.25 -5.92
N ALA A 63 -0.49 5.03 -5.46
CA ALA A 63 -1.70 4.25 -5.71
C ALA A 63 -2.07 3.48 -4.44
N MET A 64 -3.25 2.87 -4.43
CA MET A 64 -3.63 1.88 -3.43
C MET A 64 -3.83 0.56 -4.17
N ALA A 65 -3.24 -0.50 -3.64
CA ALA A 65 -3.39 -1.85 -4.12
C ALA A 65 -3.46 -2.74 -2.88
N VAL A 66 -4.33 -3.74 -2.92
CA VAL A 66 -4.46 -4.74 -1.86
C VAL A 66 -3.92 -6.04 -2.41
N LEU A 67 -2.87 -6.59 -1.79
CA LEU A 67 -2.18 -7.80 -2.27
C LEU A 67 -2.82 -9.07 -1.70
N HIS A 68 -3.25 -9.02 -0.44
CA HIS A 68 -3.91 -10.11 0.25
C HIS A 68 -5.31 -9.65 0.67
N PRO A 69 -6.31 -9.75 -0.22
CA PRO A 69 -7.60 -9.11 -0.01
C PRO A 69 -8.42 -9.79 1.10
N LEU A 70 -8.77 -9.00 2.11
CA LEU A 70 -9.80 -9.30 3.09
C LEU A 70 -11.05 -8.49 2.76
N LYS A 71 -12.17 -9.18 2.52
CA LYS A 71 -13.44 -8.52 2.20
C LYS A 71 -14.00 -7.80 3.42
N VAL A 72 -14.51 -6.60 3.20
CA VAL A 72 -15.23 -5.81 4.20
C VAL A 72 -16.56 -5.37 3.62
N VAL A 73 -17.63 -5.56 4.39
CA VAL A 73 -18.96 -5.06 4.04
C VAL A 73 -19.39 -4.00 5.04
N ILE A 74 -19.70 -2.81 4.52
CA ILE A 74 -20.07 -1.64 5.31
C ILE A 74 -21.58 -1.62 5.47
N GLU A 75 -22.07 -2.08 6.61
CA GLU A 75 -23.47 -2.42 6.82
C GLU A 75 -24.41 -1.22 6.75
N ASN A 76 -23.95 -0.05 7.20
CA ASN A 76 -24.70 1.20 7.17
C ASN A 76 -24.55 1.99 5.85
N TYR A 77 -23.98 1.38 4.80
CA TYR A 77 -23.85 2.00 3.48
C TYR A 77 -24.78 1.34 2.44
N PRO A 78 -25.58 2.09 1.66
CA PRO A 78 -26.51 1.50 0.69
C PRO A 78 -25.79 0.69 -0.40
N ALA A 79 -26.36 -0.45 -0.80
CA ALA A 79 -25.73 -1.38 -1.74
C ALA A 79 -25.67 -0.83 -3.20
N ASP A 80 -26.60 0.03 -3.56
CA ASP A 80 -26.75 0.67 -4.87
C ASP A 80 -26.06 2.04 -4.95
N LYS A 81 -25.49 2.51 -3.84
CA LYS A 81 -24.75 3.77 -3.79
C LYS A 81 -23.28 3.52 -4.07
N THR A 82 -22.70 4.36 -4.93
CA THR A 82 -21.26 4.53 -5.09
C THR A 82 -20.96 6.01 -4.99
N GLU A 83 -19.86 6.37 -4.33
CA GLU A 83 -19.34 7.73 -4.33
C GLU A 83 -17.85 7.73 -4.66
N THR A 84 -17.30 8.91 -4.92
CA THR A 84 -15.89 9.05 -5.28
C THR A 84 -15.21 10.00 -4.31
N PHE A 85 -14.07 9.58 -3.75
CA PHE A 85 -13.17 10.45 -3.03
C PHE A 85 -12.11 11.03 -3.99
N SER A 86 -11.70 12.27 -3.75
CA SER A 86 -10.55 12.85 -4.44
C SER A 86 -9.30 12.77 -3.57
N ALA A 87 -8.18 12.39 -4.18
CA ALA A 87 -6.88 12.36 -3.53
C ALA A 87 -5.79 12.89 -4.47
N ALA A 88 -4.79 13.60 -3.92
CA ALA A 88 -3.62 13.99 -4.69
C ALA A 88 -2.90 12.75 -5.24
N MET A 89 -2.44 12.81 -6.50
CA MET A 89 -1.61 11.76 -7.10
C MET A 89 -0.29 11.61 -6.36
N HIS A 90 0.24 12.70 -5.79
CA HIS A 90 1.48 12.71 -5.03
C HIS A 90 1.40 13.70 -3.87
N PRO A 91 1.80 13.33 -2.64
CA PRO A 91 1.64 14.17 -1.45
C PRO A 91 2.47 15.45 -1.46
N LYS A 92 3.61 15.46 -2.18
CA LYS A 92 4.54 16.60 -2.27
C LYS A 92 4.61 17.22 -3.67
N ASN A 93 3.74 16.81 -4.60
CA ASN A 93 3.80 17.28 -5.99
C ASN A 93 2.39 17.50 -6.54
N GLU A 94 1.89 18.72 -6.39
CA GLU A 94 0.56 19.13 -6.84
C GLU A 94 0.42 19.12 -8.36
N GLN A 95 1.52 19.28 -9.11
CA GLN A 95 1.51 19.28 -10.57
C GLN A 95 1.14 17.91 -11.17
N MET A 96 1.25 16.83 -10.38
CA MET A 96 0.78 15.50 -10.77
C MET A 96 -0.74 15.35 -10.72
N GLY A 97 -1.46 16.38 -10.25
CA GLY A 97 -2.91 16.42 -10.22
C GLY A 97 -3.52 15.52 -9.13
N GLN A 98 -4.78 15.17 -9.36
CA GLN A 98 -5.59 14.36 -8.45
C GLN A 98 -6.09 13.10 -9.14
N ARG A 99 -6.45 12.10 -8.34
CA ARG A 99 -7.17 10.91 -8.76
C ARG A 99 -8.48 10.79 -8.01
N THR A 100 -9.45 10.17 -8.67
CA THR A 100 -10.69 9.75 -8.04
C THR A 100 -10.56 8.31 -7.54
N ILE A 101 -11.11 8.04 -6.37
CA ILE A 101 -11.10 6.72 -5.72
C ILE A 101 -12.58 6.34 -5.51
N PRO A 102 -13.09 5.31 -6.20
CA PRO A 102 -14.45 4.84 -5.99
C PRO A 102 -14.58 4.21 -4.60
N PHE A 103 -15.71 4.46 -3.96
CA PHE A 103 -16.10 3.88 -2.69
C PHE A 103 -17.52 3.33 -2.80
N SER A 104 -17.70 2.10 -2.36
CA SER A 104 -18.98 1.40 -2.36
C SER A 104 -19.17 0.68 -1.02
N ARG A 105 -20.31 -0.02 -0.89
CA ARG A 105 -20.61 -0.84 0.29
C ARG A 105 -19.57 -1.92 0.57
N GLU A 106 -18.94 -2.45 -0.48
CA GLU A 106 -17.97 -3.54 -0.38
C GLU A 106 -16.58 -3.04 -0.75
N ILE A 107 -15.61 -3.30 0.12
CA ILE A 107 -14.21 -2.93 -0.09
C ILE A 107 -13.30 -4.11 0.26
N TYR A 108 -12.06 -4.04 -0.21
CA TYR A 108 -10.98 -4.88 0.25
C TYR A 108 -9.96 -4.08 1.04
N ILE A 109 -9.45 -4.68 2.12
CA ILE A 109 -8.28 -4.23 2.88
C ILE A 109 -7.23 -5.34 2.86
N GLU A 110 -5.99 -5.07 3.30
CA GLU A 110 -5.02 -6.15 3.49
C GLU A 110 -5.46 -7.08 4.63
N GLN A 111 -5.24 -8.38 4.46
CA GLN A 111 -5.43 -9.37 5.51
C GLN A 111 -4.62 -9.00 6.77
N ASP A 112 -3.39 -8.50 6.58
CA ASP A 112 -2.48 -8.08 7.66
C ASP A 112 -2.90 -6.78 8.38
N ASP A 113 -3.90 -6.05 7.84
CA ASP A 113 -4.48 -4.88 8.48
C ASP A 113 -5.61 -5.24 9.47
N PHE A 114 -5.93 -6.53 9.63
CA PHE A 114 -6.87 -7.03 10.63
C PHE A 114 -6.22 -8.06 11.57
N MET A 115 -6.51 -7.96 12.86
CA MET A 115 -6.05 -8.94 13.85
C MET A 115 -7.06 -9.11 14.98
N GLU A 116 -7.50 -10.34 15.23
CA GLU A 116 -8.46 -10.65 16.29
C GLU A 116 -7.91 -10.40 17.70
N ASN A 117 -6.66 -10.79 17.93
CA ASN A 117 -5.98 -10.68 19.22
C ASN A 117 -4.76 -9.76 19.11
N PRO A 118 -4.97 -8.44 18.98
CA PRO A 118 -3.88 -7.51 18.69
C PRO A 118 -2.93 -7.33 19.88
N PRO A 119 -1.60 -7.29 19.66
CA PRO A 119 -0.65 -6.94 20.71
C PRO A 119 -0.75 -5.46 21.10
N ARG A 120 -0.24 -5.10 22.28
CA ARG A 120 -0.08 -3.69 22.68
C ARG A 120 0.76 -2.96 21.62
N LYS A 121 0.24 -1.87 21.04
CA LYS A 121 0.78 -1.08 19.91
C LYS A 121 0.40 -1.56 18.49
N TYR A 122 -0.60 -2.43 18.35
CA TYR A 122 -1.29 -2.60 17.09
C TYR A 122 -2.29 -1.46 16.87
N PHE A 123 -2.23 -0.79 15.72
CA PHE A 123 -3.07 0.39 15.41
C PHE A 123 -3.94 0.21 14.17
N ARG A 124 -4.04 -1.01 13.63
CA ARG A 124 -4.98 -1.31 12.53
C ARG A 124 -6.28 -1.89 13.10
N LEU A 125 -7.06 -2.56 12.27
CA LEU A 125 -8.41 -3.00 12.62
C LEU A 125 -8.38 -4.27 13.49
N SER A 126 -9.28 -4.33 14.45
CA SER A 126 -9.49 -5.46 15.35
C SER A 126 -10.98 -5.51 15.74
N PRO A 127 -11.49 -6.63 16.29
CA PRO A 127 -12.89 -6.72 16.71
C PRO A 127 -13.28 -5.59 17.66
N GLY A 128 -14.34 -4.84 17.33
CA GLY A 128 -14.78 -3.65 18.09
C GLY A 128 -13.85 -2.43 17.99
N GLY A 129 -12.76 -2.54 17.22
CA GLY A 129 -11.80 -1.47 16.99
C GLY A 129 -12.14 -0.61 15.78
N SER A 130 -11.45 0.53 15.68
CA SER A 130 -11.65 1.54 14.63
C SER A 130 -10.36 1.83 13.88
N VAL A 131 -10.46 2.05 12.57
CA VAL A 131 -9.33 2.48 11.73
C VAL A 131 -9.78 3.52 10.71
N LYS A 132 -8.90 4.44 10.31
CA LYS A 132 -9.20 5.39 9.24
C LYS A 132 -8.89 4.76 7.89
N LEU A 133 -9.84 4.78 6.96
CA LEU A 133 -9.55 4.46 5.57
C LEU A 133 -8.78 5.63 4.94
N ARG A 134 -7.68 5.34 4.23
CA ARG A 134 -6.90 6.37 3.55
C ARG A 134 -7.78 7.11 2.55
N TYR A 135 -7.89 8.43 2.70
CA TYR A 135 -8.80 9.31 1.93
C TYR A 135 -10.30 8.98 2.04
N GLY A 136 -10.70 8.14 2.99
CA GLY A 136 -12.09 7.69 3.17
C GLY A 136 -12.61 7.91 4.60
N PRO A 137 -13.75 7.28 4.96
CA PRO A 137 -14.35 7.38 6.28
C PRO A 137 -13.54 6.65 7.37
N ILE A 138 -13.95 6.79 8.63
CA ILE A 138 -13.47 5.90 9.69
C ILE A 138 -14.32 4.64 9.66
N LEU A 139 -13.69 3.48 9.80
CA LEU A 139 -14.30 2.17 9.77
C LEU A 139 -14.27 1.55 11.17
N ASP A 140 -15.42 1.08 11.65
CA ASP A 140 -15.60 0.35 12.90
C ASP A 140 -15.91 -1.11 12.62
N CYS A 141 -15.11 -2.04 13.13
CA CYS A 141 -15.36 -3.47 12.96
C CYS A 141 -16.42 -3.95 13.96
N THR A 142 -17.58 -4.36 13.43
CA THR A 142 -18.73 -4.81 14.21
C THR A 142 -18.80 -6.32 14.33
N ASP A 143 -18.40 -7.06 13.28
CA ASP A 143 -18.41 -8.52 13.29
C ASP A 143 -17.32 -9.13 12.40
N VAL A 144 -16.97 -10.39 12.68
CA VAL A 144 -15.90 -11.14 12.02
C VAL A 144 -16.47 -12.47 11.52
N ILE A 145 -16.53 -12.63 10.20
CA ILE A 145 -17.03 -13.84 9.56
C ILE A 145 -15.87 -14.77 9.25
N LYS A 146 -16.02 -16.03 9.67
CA LYS A 146 -15.03 -17.08 9.47
C LYS A 146 -15.57 -18.21 8.62
N ASN A 147 -14.68 -18.91 7.92
CA ASN A 147 -15.01 -20.18 7.27
C ASN A 147 -14.97 -21.34 8.29
N ASP A 148 -15.29 -22.55 7.83
CA ASP A 148 -15.28 -23.78 8.66
C ASP A 148 -13.88 -24.15 9.21
N ALA A 149 -12.81 -23.66 8.56
CA ALA A 149 -11.43 -23.84 9.01
C ALA A 149 -11.01 -22.82 10.09
N GLY A 150 -11.84 -21.82 10.37
CA GLY A 150 -11.57 -20.74 11.31
C GLY A 150 -10.82 -19.54 10.72
N ASP A 151 -10.59 -19.51 9.41
CA ASP A 151 -9.96 -18.37 8.74
C ASP A 151 -10.95 -17.22 8.60
N VAL A 152 -10.47 -16.00 8.83
CA VAL A 152 -11.26 -14.77 8.65
C VAL A 152 -11.40 -14.48 7.16
N ILE A 153 -12.62 -14.51 6.66
CA ILE A 153 -12.94 -14.34 5.22
C ILE A 153 -13.66 -13.04 4.91
N GLU A 154 -14.36 -12.46 5.89
CA GLU A 154 -15.10 -11.23 5.70
C GLU A 154 -15.26 -10.49 7.04
N LEU A 155 -15.21 -9.16 7.00
CA LEU A 155 -15.53 -8.31 8.15
C LEU A 155 -16.83 -7.57 7.89
N ARG A 156 -17.67 -7.48 8.92
CA ARG A 156 -18.77 -6.51 8.95
C ARG A 156 -18.30 -5.26 9.67
N CYS A 157 -18.57 -4.12 9.07
CA CYS A 157 -18.16 -2.84 9.62
C CYS A 157 -19.24 -1.78 9.46
N GLN A 158 -19.10 -0.70 10.23
CA GLN A 158 -19.83 0.55 10.02
C GLN A 158 -18.86 1.67 9.63
N ALA A 159 -19.32 2.58 8.77
CA ALA A 159 -18.54 3.75 8.36
C ALA A 159 -19.07 5.02 9.01
N ASP A 160 -18.14 5.80 9.58
CA ASP A 160 -18.36 7.16 10.08
C ASP A 160 -17.75 8.19 9.12
N PHE A 161 -18.63 8.99 8.51
CA PHE A 161 -18.29 10.03 7.54
C PHE A 161 -18.12 11.41 8.17
N SER A 162 -18.46 11.59 9.46
CA SER A 162 -18.36 12.89 10.14
C SER A 162 -16.90 13.35 10.25
N GLY A 163 -15.97 12.41 10.46
CA GLY A 163 -14.54 12.68 10.59
C GLY A 163 -14.11 13.32 11.92
N GLU A 164 -15.01 13.44 12.90
CA GLU A 164 -14.73 14.12 14.17
C GLU A 164 -13.92 13.25 15.14
N ARG A 165 -14.03 11.92 15.01
CA ARG A 165 -13.36 10.97 15.90
C ARG A 165 -11.88 10.79 15.54
N LYS A 166 -10.99 10.87 16.54
CA LYS A 166 -9.56 10.54 16.36
C LYS A 166 -9.35 9.03 16.48
N VAL A 167 -8.62 8.46 15.53
CA VAL A 167 -8.18 7.05 15.53
C VAL A 167 -6.66 6.96 15.34
N LYS A 168 -6.06 5.84 15.77
CA LYS A 168 -4.60 5.70 15.85
C LYS A 168 -3.93 5.25 14.55
N GLY A 169 -4.66 4.61 13.65
CA GLY A 169 -4.10 4.11 12.40
C GLY A 169 -4.92 4.45 11.18
N ILE A 170 -4.22 4.42 10.04
CA ILE A 170 -4.75 4.63 8.71
C ILE A 170 -4.31 3.44 7.87
N ILE A 171 -5.24 2.82 7.13
CA ILE A 171 -4.97 1.70 6.23
C ILE A 171 -5.38 2.05 4.79
N HIS A 172 -4.75 1.42 3.81
CA HIS A 172 -5.22 1.49 2.42
C HIS A 172 -6.32 0.47 2.18
N TRP A 173 -7.03 0.66 1.07
CA TRP A 173 -8.19 -0.13 0.69
C TRP A 173 -8.45 0.08 -0.80
N VAL A 174 -9.27 -0.78 -1.39
CA VAL A 174 -9.83 -0.61 -2.73
C VAL A 174 -11.32 -0.97 -2.70
N SER A 175 -12.15 -0.33 -3.53
CA SER A 175 -13.52 -0.83 -3.74
C SER A 175 -13.47 -2.23 -4.34
N ALA A 176 -14.42 -3.07 -3.94
CA ALA A 176 -14.62 -4.38 -4.56
C ALA A 176 -15.17 -4.27 -5.98
#